data_AF-A0A0M2LVI9-F1
#
_entry.id   AF-A0A0M2LVI9-F1
#
_cell.length_a   1.000
_cell.length_b   1.000
_cell.length_c   1.000
_cell.angle_alpha   90.00
_cell.angle_beta   90.00
_cell.angle_gamma   90.00
#
_symmetry.space_group_name_H-M   'P 1'
#
loop_
_entity.id
_entity.type
_entity.pdbx_description
1 polymer ?
#
loop_
_entity_poly.entity_id
_entity_poly.type
_entity_poly.pdbx_seq_one_letter_code
_entity_poly.pdbx_strand_id
1 'polypeptide(L)'
;MDTPEPTFDSLVSANASIVATLKALKQPTAANQTELPIRTAIERFVEKRTTETEGEWTAISLVKESGVPRATLYRYEAVLSDFKALARMAPVGSVGPHEELRRLRAELRAEKRARIDDQKKYERIQAVLVQRLHALTLALAQASGNAKVVSLLKGEAPSTGEVDA
;
A
#
# COMPACT_ATOMS: atom_id res chain seq x y z
N MET A 1 12.32 68.08 40.76
CA MET A 1 11.38 66.99 41.02
C MET A 1 12.17 65.71 40.93
N ASP A 2 12.60 65.17 42.08
CA ASP A 2 13.34 63.91 42.14
C ASP A 2 12.36 62.76 41.86
N THR A 3 12.58 62.03 40.77
CA THR A 3 11.96 60.73 40.58
C THR A 3 12.70 59.73 41.48
N PRO A 4 12.02 59.08 42.44
CA PRO A 4 12.69 58.11 43.31
C PRO A 4 13.29 56.99 42.45
N GLU A 5 14.56 56.65 42.74
CA GLU A 5 15.24 55.56 42.05
C GLU A 5 14.46 54.25 42.24
N PRO A 6 14.30 53.45 41.17
CA PRO A 6 13.56 52.20 41.26
C PRO A 6 14.29 51.23 42.19
N THR A 7 13.64 50.87 43.30
CA THR A 7 14.15 49.91 44.27
C THR A 7 14.37 48.55 43.60
N PHE A 8 15.39 47.80 44.04
CA PHE A 8 15.73 46.48 43.50
C PHE A 8 14.52 45.53 43.40
N ASP A 9 13.63 45.54 44.40
CA ASP A 9 12.41 44.71 44.41
C ASP A 9 11.43 45.07 43.27
N SER A 10 11.36 46.35 42.88
CA SER A 10 10.54 46.80 41.75
C SER A 10 11.08 46.26 40.42
N LEU A 11 12.41 46.21 40.28
CA LEU A 11 13.08 45.68 39.10
C LEU A 11 12.96 44.15 39.02
N VAL A 12 13.03 43.46 40.16
CA VAL A 12 12.81 41.99 40.23
C VAL A 12 11.37 41.64 39.85
N SER A 13 10.38 42.39 40.35
CA SER A 13 8.98 42.19 39.99
C SER A 13 8.71 42.48 38.51
N ALA A 14 9.27 43.56 37.96
CA ALA A 14 9.18 43.89 36.54
C ALA A 14 9.81 42.80 35.68
N ASN A 15 11.00 42.33 36.02
CA ASN A 15 11.68 41.25 35.31
C ASN A 15 10.91 39.92 35.39
N ALA A 16 10.32 39.59 36.54
CA ALA A 16 9.46 38.41 36.67
C ALA A 16 8.24 38.48 35.75
N SER A 17 7.63 39.67 35.58
CA SER A 17 6.52 39.88 34.64
C SER A 17 6.94 39.73 33.17
N ILE A 18 8.14 40.21 32.83
CA ILE A 18 8.73 40.07 31.49
C ILE A 18 9.03 38.59 31.21
N VAL A 19 9.61 37.87 32.17
CA VAL A 19 9.88 36.44 32.02
C VAL A 19 8.57 35.64 31.90
N ALA A 20 7.52 36.00 32.64
CA ALA A 20 6.21 35.36 32.53
C ALA A 20 5.54 35.61 31.16
N THR A 21 5.61 36.83 30.64
CA THR A 21 5.08 37.18 29.32
C THR A 21 5.88 36.51 28.19
N LEU A 22 7.21 36.48 28.28
CA LEU A 22 8.06 35.75 27.34
C LEU A 22 7.78 34.23 27.39
N LYS A 23 7.54 33.67 28.59
CA LYS A 23 7.17 32.26 28.75
C LYS A 23 5.78 31.98 28.16
N ALA A 24 4.83 32.89 28.27
CA ALA A 24 3.51 32.79 27.65
C ALA A 24 3.57 32.88 26.12
N LEU A 25 4.41 33.78 25.56
CA LEU A 25 4.68 33.85 24.12
C LEU A 25 5.38 32.61 23.58
N LYS A 26 6.19 31.94 24.42
CA LYS A 26 6.89 30.70 24.07
C LYS A 26 6.04 29.44 24.26
N GLN A 27 4.88 29.53 24.92
CA GLN A 27 3.98 28.39 24.95
C GLN A 27 3.47 28.14 23.52
N PRO A 28 3.62 26.91 23.00
CA PRO A 28 3.08 26.60 21.69
C PRO A 28 1.57 26.76 21.78
N THR A 29 1.02 27.75 21.09
CA THR A 29 -0.41 27.83 20.83
C THR A 29 -0.88 26.48 20.28
N ALA A 30 -2.11 26.06 20.55
CA ALA A 30 -2.63 24.78 20.06
C ALA A 30 -2.48 24.61 18.52
N ALA A 31 -2.40 25.75 17.81
CA ALA A 31 -1.99 25.85 16.42
C ALA A 31 -0.60 25.23 16.16
N ASN A 32 0.42 25.65 16.90
CA ASN A 32 1.80 25.18 16.77
C ASN A 32 1.95 23.68 17.11
N GLN A 33 1.19 23.16 18.09
CA GLN A 33 1.28 21.73 18.46
C GLN A 33 0.77 20.79 17.38
N THR A 34 -0.20 21.21 16.57
CA THR A 34 -0.79 20.39 15.50
C THR A 34 -0.25 20.73 14.12
N GLU A 35 0.26 21.95 13.92
CA GLU A 35 0.95 22.34 12.70
C GLU A 35 2.35 21.69 12.57
N LEU A 36 3.08 21.56 13.69
CA LEU A 36 4.38 20.88 13.73
C LEU A 36 4.38 19.48 13.11
N PRO A 37 3.52 18.53 13.54
CA PRO A 37 3.50 17.19 12.96
C PRO A 37 3.10 17.18 11.48
N ILE A 38 2.25 18.12 11.04
CA ILE A 38 1.90 18.27 9.62
C ILE A 38 3.13 18.73 8.82
N ARG A 39 3.85 19.76 9.29
CA ARG A 39 5.07 20.25 8.62
C ARG A 39 6.17 19.20 8.58
N THR A 40 6.42 18.51 9.69
CA THR A 40 7.41 17.41 9.74
C THR A 40 7.02 16.25 8.83
N ALA A 41 5.73 15.96 8.65
CA ALA A 41 5.28 14.99 7.66
C ALA A 41 5.56 15.47 6.23
N ILE A 42 5.28 16.74 5.92
CA ILE A 42 5.59 17.34 4.60
C ILE A 42 7.09 17.28 4.30
N GLU A 43 7.95 17.58 5.27
CA GLU A 43 9.41 17.45 5.12
C GLU A 43 9.81 16.01 4.80
N ARG A 44 9.22 15.00 5.47
CA ARG A 44 9.43 13.59 5.15
C ARG A 44 9.02 13.23 3.72
N PHE A 45 7.94 13.82 3.20
CA PHE A 45 7.54 13.66 1.79
C PHE A 45 8.58 14.25 0.84
N VAL A 46 9.08 15.46 1.13
CA VAL A 46 10.13 16.12 0.32
C VAL A 46 11.43 15.31 0.33
N GLU A 47 11.82 14.78 1.49
CA GLU A 47 13.04 13.97 1.67
C GLU A 47 12.91 12.53 1.16
N LYS A 48 11.72 12.10 0.69
CA LYS A 48 11.41 10.72 0.31
C LYS A 48 11.67 9.71 1.43
N ARG A 49 11.47 10.11 2.69
CA ARG A 49 11.62 9.28 3.90
C ARG A 49 10.28 8.94 4.54
N THR A 50 9.23 8.83 3.72
CA THR A 50 7.90 8.43 4.19
C THR A 50 7.96 7.00 4.73
N THR A 51 7.40 6.80 5.92
CA THR A 51 7.51 5.54 6.66
C THR A 51 6.31 4.63 6.46
N GLU A 52 5.12 5.22 6.27
CA GLU A 52 3.84 4.52 6.18
C GLU A 52 3.19 4.63 4.78
N THR A 53 3.68 5.55 3.96
CA THR A 53 3.14 5.80 2.63
C THR A 53 4.23 5.63 1.58
N GLU A 54 3.88 5.01 0.46
CA GLU A 54 4.79 4.69 -0.66
C GLU A 54 5.22 5.95 -1.46
N GLY A 55 5.31 7.11 -0.81
CA GLY A 55 5.64 8.39 -1.42
C GLY A 55 4.49 9.03 -2.21
N GLU A 56 3.24 8.56 -2.00
CA GLU A 56 2.07 9.14 -2.66
C GLU A 56 1.72 10.51 -2.09
N TRP A 57 1.78 11.55 -2.93
CA TRP A 57 1.46 12.92 -2.56
C TRP A 57 -0.06 13.17 -2.51
N THR A 58 -0.76 12.52 -1.57
CA THR A 58 -2.20 12.71 -1.34
C THR A 58 -2.51 13.19 0.07
N ALA A 59 -3.66 13.85 0.25
CA ALA A 59 -4.12 14.27 1.58
C ALA A 59 -4.36 13.08 2.53
N ILE A 60 -4.68 11.90 1.99
CA ILE A 60 -4.85 10.67 2.79
C ILE A 60 -3.48 10.21 3.30
N SER A 61 -2.47 10.23 2.43
CA SER A 61 -1.10 9.88 2.79
C SER A 61 -0.53 10.84 3.84
N LEU A 62 -0.81 12.14 3.70
CA LEU A 62 -0.42 13.15 4.69
C LEU A 62 -1.08 12.94 6.05
N VAL A 63 -2.33 12.50 6.09
CA VAL A 63 -3.03 12.16 7.35
C VAL A 63 -2.39 10.95 8.03
N LYS A 64 -2.00 9.92 7.26
CA LYS A 64 -1.30 8.75 7.80
C LYS A 64 0.06 9.14 8.38
N GLU A 65 0.87 9.86 7.61
CA GLU A 65 2.23 10.25 8.01
C GLU A 65 2.29 11.28 9.16
N SER A 66 1.30 12.17 9.25
CA SER A 66 1.23 13.17 10.32
C SER A 66 0.50 12.66 11.57
N GLY A 67 -0.30 11.59 11.45
CA GLY A 67 -1.19 11.11 12.52
C GLY A 67 -2.32 12.08 12.86
N VAL A 68 -2.46 13.18 12.10
CA VAL A 68 -3.45 14.23 12.36
C VAL A 68 -4.77 13.89 11.66
N PRO A 69 -5.91 13.92 12.37
CA PRO A 69 -7.21 13.65 11.77
C PRO A 69 -7.50 14.57 10.58
N ARG A 70 -8.15 14.03 9.55
CA ARG A 70 -8.48 14.77 8.32
C ARG A 70 -9.22 16.08 8.57
N ALA A 71 -10.14 16.11 9.55
CA ALA A 71 -10.87 17.32 9.92
C ALA A 71 -9.95 18.44 10.46
N THR A 72 -8.92 18.07 11.23
CA THR A 72 -7.93 19.00 11.75
C THR A 72 -6.99 19.49 10.66
N LEU A 73 -6.63 18.62 9.71
CA LEU A 73 -5.80 18.98 8.56
C LEU A 73 -6.46 20.07 7.69
N TYR A 74 -7.77 19.99 7.46
CA TYR A 74 -8.52 21.01 6.70
C TYR A 74 -8.66 22.35 7.44
N ARG A 75 -8.40 22.41 8.75
CA ARG A 75 -8.33 23.70 9.47
C ARG A 75 -7.04 24.47 9.14
N TYR A 76 -6.00 23.77 8.66
CA TYR A 76 -4.72 24.35 8.24
C TYR A 76 -4.64 24.46 6.72
N GLU A 77 -5.58 25.21 6.12
CA GLU A 77 -5.71 25.33 4.66
C GLU A 77 -4.43 25.86 4.00
N ALA A 78 -3.72 26.80 4.63
CA ALA A 78 -2.47 27.34 4.12
C ALA A 78 -1.40 26.24 3.96
N VAL A 79 -1.16 25.46 5.01
CA VAL A 79 -0.19 24.35 5.01
C VAL A 79 -0.60 23.26 4.02
N LEU A 80 -1.89 22.97 3.90
CA LEU A 80 -2.41 22.03 2.91
C LEU A 80 -2.25 22.56 1.47
N SER A 81 -2.39 23.86 1.25
CA SER A 81 -2.20 24.48 -0.05
C SER A 81 -0.74 24.43 -0.49
N ASP A 82 0.19 24.65 0.44
CA ASP A 82 1.63 24.50 0.22
C ASP A 82 1.98 23.05 -0.12
N PHE A 83 1.43 22.09 0.62
CA PHE A 83 1.60 20.66 0.31
C PHE A 83 1.07 20.31 -1.09
N LYS A 84 -0.08 20.85 -1.50
CA LYS A 84 -0.62 20.64 -2.86
C LYS A 84 0.24 21.29 -3.94
N ALA A 85 0.82 22.45 -3.67
CA ALA A 85 1.76 23.10 -4.58
C ALA A 85 3.04 22.26 -4.74
N LEU A 86 3.58 21.77 -3.62
CA LEU A 86 4.71 20.84 -3.61
C LEU A 86 4.37 19.53 -4.33
N ALA A 87 3.17 18.98 -4.14
CA ALA A 87 2.70 17.78 -4.84
C ALA A 87 2.63 17.96 -6.36
N ARG A 88 2.33 19.18 -6.84
CA ARG A 88 2.34 19.51 -8.28
C ARG A 88 3.75 19.67 -8.85
N MET A 89 4.69 20.12 -8.01
CA MET A 89 6.10 20.29 -8.38
C MET A 89 6.91 19.00 -8.21
N ALA A 90 6.45 18.10 -7.34
CA ALA A 90 7.03 16.79 -7.18
C ALA A 90 6.97 16.10 -8.55
N PRO A 91 8.09 15.50 -9.02
CA PRO A 91 8.08 14.75 -10.26
C PRO A 91 6.95 13.72 -10.17
N VAL A 92 6.10 13.67 -11.21
CA VAL A 92 4.94 12.78 -11.38
C VAL A 92 5.41 11.31 -11.40
N GLY A 93 5.95 10.84 -10.28
CA GLY A 93 6.88 9.72 -10.21
C GLY A 93 6.62 8.76 -9.07
N SER A 94 5.72 9.07 -8.12
CA SER A 94 5.19 8.03 -7.23
C SER A 94 4.14 7.14 -7.91
N VAL A 95 3.74 7.48 -9.15
CA VAL A 95 2.85 6.68 -10.00
C VAL A 95 3.63 5.58 -10.75
N GLY A 96 4.95 5.75 -10.93
CA GLY A 96 5.83 4.78 -11.58
C GLY A 96 5.74 3.35 -11.01
N PRO A 97 5.87 3.14 -9.68
CA PRO A 97 5.76 1.80 -9.11
C PRO A 97 4.34 1.23 -9.22
N HIS A 98 3.29 2.06 -9.18
CA HIS A 98 1.91 1.60 -9.33
C HIS A 98 1.52 1.27 -10.77
N GLU A 99 2.03 2.00 -11.75
CA GLU A 99 1.88 1.67 -13.18
C GLU A 99 2.67 0.41 -13.53
N GLU A 100 3.90 0.28 -13.01
CA GLU A 100 4.72 -0.91 -13.18
C GLU A 100 4.10 -2.13 -12.49
N LEU A 101 3.57 -1.97 -11.27
CA LEU A 101 2.82 -3.02 -10.58
C LEU A 101 1.53 -3.38 -11.34
N ARG A 102 0.83 -2.42 -11.93
CA ARG A 102 -0.34 -2.69 -12.79
C ARG A 102 0.05 -3.44 -14.05
N ARG A 103 1.15 -3.05 -14.69
CA ARG A 103 1.70 -3.71 -15.87
C ARG A 103 2.12 -5.15 -15.55
N LEU A 104 2.92 -5.35 -14.50
CA LEU A 104 3.33 -6.67 -14.01
C LEU A 104 2.14 -7.55 -13.65
N ARG A 105 1.10 -6.99 -13.00
CA ARG A 105 -0.15 -7.71 -12.73
C ARG A 105 -0.92 -8.07 -14.00
N ALA A 106 -0.86 -7.25 -15.04
CA ALA A 106 -1.47 -7.56 -16.33
C ALA A 106 -0.71 -8.67 -17.06
N GLU A 107 0.62 -8.61 -17.06
CA GLU A 107 1.51 -9.63 -17.63
C GLU A 107 1.32 -10.98 -16.91
N LEU A 108 1.29 -11.01 -15.57
CA LEU A 108 1.02 -12.23 -14.80
C LEU A 108 -0.35 -12.85 -15.13
N ARG A 109 -1.39 -12.03 -15.33
CA ARG A 109 -2.72 -12.53 -15.71
C ARG A 109 -2.71 -13.11 -17.12
N ALA A 110 -2.00 -12.48 -18.06
CA ALA A 110 -1.86 -13.00 -19.41
C ALA A 110 -1.15 -14.35 -19.41
N GLU A 111 -0.05 -14.48 -18.66
CA GLU A 111 0.71 -15.72 -18.57
C GLU A 111 -0.07 -16.84 -17.87
N LYS A 112 -0.82 -16.53 -16.79
CA LYS A 112 -1.71 -17.51 -16.15
C LYS A 112 -2.79 -18.01 -17.12
N ARG A 113 -3.37 -17.13 -17.94
CA ARG A 113 -4.35 -17.52 -18.96
C ARG A 113 -3.73 -18.42 -20.02
N ALA A 114 -2.53 -18.07 -20.51
CA ALA A 114 -1.80 -18.90 -21.46
C ALA A 114 -1.55 -20.32 -20.90
N ARG A 115 -1.12 -20.44 -19.64
CA ARG A 115 -0.93 -21.75 -18.99
C ARG A 115 -2.23 -22.56 -18.88
N ILE A 116 -3.34 -21.91 -18.52
CA ILE A 116 -4.66 -22.57 -18.46
C ILE A 116 -5.07 -23.06 -19.85
N ASP A 117 -4.87 -22.25 -20.88
CA ASP A 117 -5.23 -22.61 -22.25
C ASP A 117 -4.37 -23.76 -22.77
N ASP A 118 -3.08 -23.77 -22.46
CA ASP A 118 -2.19 -24.89 -22.80
C ASP A 118 -2.56 -26.16 -22.04
N GLN A 119 -2.91 -26.07 -20.76
CA GLN A 119 -3.40 -27.21 -20.00
C GLN A 119 -4.68 -27.81 -20.62
N LYS A 120 -5.63 -26.96 -21.02
CA LYS A 120 -6.84 -27.40 -21.76
C LYS A 120 -6.54 -28.03 -23.11
N LYS A 121 -5.43 -27.65 -23.79
CA LYS A 121 -5.00 -28.31 -25.03
C LYS A 121 -4.44 -29.69 -24.71
N TYR A 122 -3.61 -29.82 -23.68
CA TYR A 122 -3.06 -31.12 -23.26
C TYR A 122 -4.15 -32.09 -22.83
N GLU A 123 -5.12 -31.65 -22.03
CA GLU A 123 -6.27 -32.47 -21.62
C GLU A 123 -7.09 -32.98 -22.82
N ARG A 124 -7.32 -32.11 -23.82
CA ARG A 124 -8.00 -32.51 -25.07
C ARG A 124 -7.22 -33.56 -25.85
N ILE A 125 -5.91 -33.39 -25.98
CA ILE A 125 -5.04 -34.35 -26.65
C ILE A 125 -5.04 -35.69 -25.91
N GLN A 126 -4.91 -35.67 -24.58
CA GLN A 126 -4.98 -36.86 -23.74
C GLN A 126 -6.31 -37.59 -23.91
N ALA A 127 -7.45 -36.88 -23.88
CA ALA A 127 -8.76 -37.49 -24.08
C ALA A 127 -8.87 -38.21 -25.45
N VAL A 128 -8.39 -37.59 -26.52
CA VAL A 128 -8.36 -38.21 -27.85
C VAL A 128 -7.46 -39.44 -27.89
N LEU A 129 -6.28 -39.37 -27.26
CA LEU A 129 -5.36 -40.51 -27.20
C LEU A 129 -5.96 -41.69 -26.43
N VAL A 130 -6.61 -41.44 -25.29
CA VAL A 130 -7.30 -42.46 -24.50
C VAL A 130 -8.44 -43.10 -25.31
N GLN A 131 -9.24 -42.30 -26.03
CA GLN A 131 -10.29 -42.82 -26.90
C GLN A 131 -9.72 -43.72 -28.01
N ARG A 132 -8.63 -43.30 -28.66
CA ARG A 132 -7.97 -44.10 -29.70
C ARG A 132 -7.37 -45.39 -29.16
N LEU A 133 -6.69 -45.34 -28.01
CA LEU A 133 -6.16 -46.53 -27.34
C LEU A 133 -7.28 -47.49 -26.97
N HIS A 134 -8.41 -46.99 -26.46
CA HIS A 134 -9.56 -47.81 -26.12
C HIS A 134 -10.15 -48.49 -27.37
N ALA A 135 -10.32 -47.75 -28.47
CA ALA A 135 -10.81 -48.28 -29.74
C ALA A 135 -9.88 -49.37 -30.31
N LEU A 136 -8.56 -49.14 -30.28
CA LEU A 136 -7.58 -50.14 -30.72
C LEU A 136 -7.59 -51.39 -29.84
N THR A 137 -7.72 -51.22 -28.51
CA THR A 137 -7.81 -52.33 -27.57
C THR A 137 -9.06 -53.17 -27.82
N LEU A 138 -10.21 -52.53 -28.09
CA LEU A 138 -11.45 -53.22 -28.46
C LEU A 138 -11.31 -53.97 -29.78
N ALA A 139 -10.74 -53.34 -30.82
CA ALA A 139 -10.51 -53.98 -32.11
C ALA A 139 -9.57 -55.19 -31.99
N LEU A 140 -8.51 -55.09 -31.18
CA LEU A 140 -7.60 -56.20 -30.91
C LEU A 140 -8.28 -57.34 -30.13
N ALA A 141 -9.12 -57.02 -29.14
CA ALA A 141 -9.89 -58.02 -28.40
C ALA A 141 -10.88 -58.77 -29.32
N GLN A 142 -11.52 -58.07 -30.25
CA GLN A 142 -12.39 -58.67 -31.27
C GLN A 142 -11.62 -59.57 -32.24
N ALA A 143 -10.43 -59.14 -32.69
CA ALA A 143 -9.60 -59.92 -33.60
C ALA A 143 -8.93 -61.14 -32.94
N SER A 144 -8.62 -61.06 -31.65
CA SER A 144 -7.93 -62.12 -30.89
C SER A 144 -8.87 -63.10 -30.17
N GLY A 145 -10.18 -62.89 -30.22
CA GLY A 145 -11.19 -63.75 -29.58
C GLY A 145 -11.16 -63.76 -28.05
N ASN A 146 -10.29 -62.96 -27.42
CA ASN A 146 -10.12 -62.88 -25.97
C ASN A 146 -10.76 -61.59 -25.42
N ALA A 147 -11.99 -61.72 -24.92
CA ALA A 147 -12.76 -60.63 -24.35
C ALA A 147 -12.29 -60.28 -22.93
N LYS A 148 -11.19 -59.55 -22.78
CA LYS A 148 -10.87 -58.87 -21.52
C LYS A 148 -10.52 -57.40 -21.79
N VAL A 149 -11.55 -56.57 -21.83
CA VAL A 149 -11.43 -55.11 -22.02
C VAL A 149 -10.97 -54.48 -20.69
N VAL A 150 -9.77 -53.91 -20.67
CA VAL A 150 -9.28 -53.13 -19.51
C VAL A 150 -9.95 -51.76 -19.53
N SER A 151 -10.84 -51.50 -18.57
CA SER A 151 -11.43 -50.18 -18.37
C SER A 151 -10.41 -49.25 -17.72
N LEU A 152 -9.92 -48.28 -18.49
CA LEU A 152 -8.99 -47.23 -18.02
C LEU A 152 -9.70 -45.98 -17.49
N LEU A 153 -11.03 -46.01 -17.36
CA LEU A 153 -11.85 -44.84 -16.99
C LEU A 153 -11.98 -44.59 -15.48
N LYS A 154 -11.29 -45.36 -14.62
CA LYS A 154 -11.31 -45.14 -13.16
C LYS A 154 -9.99 -44.56 -12.68
N GLY A 155 -9.73 -43.31 -13.09
CA GLY A 155 -8.74 -42.45 -12.44
C GLY A 155 -9.38 -41.81 -11.21
N GLU A 156 -8.91 -42.22 -10.05
CA GLU A 156 -9.20 -41.71 -8.73
C GLU A 156 -9.01 -40.18 -8.68
N ALA A 157 -10.00 -39.45 -8.15
CA ALA A 157 -9.90 -38.01 -7.93
C ALA A 157 -8.77 -37.71 -6.91
N PRO A 158 -8.02 -36.60 -7.05
CA PRO A 158 -6.97 -36.26 -6.10
C PRO A 158 -7.59 -36.02 -4.71
N SER A 159 -7.16 -36.81 -3.73
CA SER A 159 -7.52 -36.65 -2.32
C SER A 159 -7.02 -35.28 -1.82
N THR A 160 -7.91 -34.32 -1.71
CA THR A 160 -7.75 -33.19 -0.80
C THR A 160 -7.92 -33.70 0.63
N GLY A 161 -6.81 -33.90 1.33
CA GLY A 161 -6.70 -34.02 2.79
C GLY A 161 -5.34 -33.44 3.17
N GLU A 162 -5.30 -32.17 3.56
CA GLU A 162 -5.25 -31.76 4.97
C GLU A 162 -3.81 -31.90 5.50
N VAL A 163 -3.05 -30.81 5.38
CA VAL A 163 -1.77 -30.63 6.07
C VAL A 163 -2.08 -29.75 7.28
N ASP A 164 -2.35 -30.41 8.40
CA ASP A 164 -2.22 -29.82 9.73
C ASP A 164 -0.78 -30.06 10.23
N ALA A 165 -0.27 -29.01 10.91
CA ALA A 165 1.00 -28.87 11.64
C ALA A 165 2.27 -28.50 10.82
#